data_AF-A0A536T0E1-F1
#
_entry.id   AF-A0A536T0E1-F1
#
_cell.length_a   1.000
_cell.length_b   1.000
_cell.length_c   1.000
_cell.angle_alpha   90.00
_cell.angle_beta   90.00
_cell.angle_gamma   90.00
#
_symmetry.space_group_name_H-M   'P 1'
#
loop_
_entity.id
_entity.type
_entity.pdbx_description
1 polymer ?
#
loop_
_entity_poly.entity_id
_entity_poly.type
_entity_poly.pdbx_seq_one_letter_code
_entity_poly.pdbx_strand_id
1 'polypeptide(L)'
;MLVQRESVRLNGVVEDLASAETASLLATLNAHFVGDGLRFHAPQPGNWLVQIDKPQQIETFPTGVALGHVLLEFLPRGPDGARWRRWQNEMQMLLFDHPVNRERESSRLPIVDSVWLWGGGVFEAPRQVPSTKKIYTDVQWIRELAGAAGMAVLALPDAVAQLLEGPGTADTLVYLDTPAISGSEQLATLDRVWFQPLENALQRRDLAAIDLVLTQRSGMMTFVARRANLFGRWRYRWSKPSLLNLLAIERQAM
;
A
#
# COMPACT_ATOMS: atom_id res chain seq x y z
N MET A 1 -3.99 -10.85 42.89
CA MET A 1 -3.60 -9.51 42.46
C MET A 1 -3.59 -9.49 40.94
N LEU A 2 -4.75 -9.17 40.34
CA LEU A 2 -4.91 -9.08 38.90
C LEU A 2 -4.24 -7.78 38.44
N VAL A 3 -3.02 -7.89 37.92
CA VAL A 3 -2.37 -6.80 37.20
C VAL A 3 -3.23 -6.53 35.97
N GLN A 4 -3.99 -5.44 35.99
CA GLN A 4 -4.58 -4.88 34.78
C GLN A 4 -3.42 -4.58 33.84
N ARG A 5 -3.23 -5.41 32.82
CA ARG A 5 -2.36 -5.05 31.69
C ARG A 5 -2.98 -3.84 31.04
N GLU A 6 -2.44 -2.66 31.32
CA GLU A 6 -2.73 -1.46 30.53
C GLU A 6 -2.63 -1.84 29.05
N SER A 7 -3.72 -1.62 28.33
CA SER A 7 -3.80 -1.98 26.91
C SER A 7 -2.87 -1.07 26.13
N VAL A 8 -1.66 -1.55 25.81
CA VAL A 8 -0.74 -0.85 24.91
C VAL A 8 -1.40 -0.72 23.53
N ARG A 9 -1.32 0.47 22.94
CA ARG A 9 -1.85 0.79 21.60
C ARG A 9 -0.75 1.40 20.75
N LEU A 10 -0.82 1.19 19.43
CA LEU A 10 0.00 1.95 18.48
C LEU A 10 -0.62 3.35 18.35
N ASN A 11 0.13 4.38 18.74
CA ASN A 11 -0.34 5.76 18.78
C ASN A 11 -0.20 6.48 17.43
N GLY A 12 0.71 6.05 16.57
CA GLY A 12 0.95 6.68 15.27
C GLY A 12 2.12 6.04 14.53
N VAL A 13 2.36 6.55 13.32
CA VAL A 13 3.53 6.22 12.49
C VAL A 13 4.40 7.46 12.40
N VAL A 14 5.72 7.29 12.51
CA VAL A 14 6.67 8.39 12.35
C VAL A 14 6.94 8.57 10.85
N GLU A 15 6.40 9.65 10.28
CA GLU A 15 6.44 9.93 8.84
C GLU A 15 7.50 10.99 8.46
N ASP A 16 8.05 11.69 9.45
CA ASP A 16 8.97 12.83 9.31
C ASP A 16 10.43 12.48 9.61
N LEU A 17 10.80 11.20 9.47
CA LEU A 17 12.16 10.74 9.72
C LEU A 17 13.09 11.23 8.61
N ALA A 18 14.21 11.86 8.97
CA ALA A 18 15.22 12.27 8.00
C ALA A 18 16.06 11.09 7.53
N SER A 19 16.70 11.21 6.35
CA SER A 19 17.56 10.16 5.80
C SER A 19 18.76 9.83 6.71
N ALA A 20 19.35 10.83 7.37
CA ALA A 20 20.47 10.63 8.29
C ALA A 20 20.03 9.92 9.59
N GLU A 21 18.88 10.29 10.14
CA GLU A 21 18.27 9.63 11.30
C GLU A 21 17.97 8.16 10.97
N THR A 22 17.34 7.92 9.82
CA THR A 22 17.04 6.58 9.30
C THR A 22 18.30 5.74 9.18
N ALA A 23 19.35 6.27 8.55
CA ALA A 23 20.61 5.55 8.38
C ALA A 23 21.25 5.19 9.73
N SER A 24 21.21 6.09 10.70
CA SER A 24 21.73 5.87 12.05
C SER A 24 20.98 4.77 12.79
N LEU A 25 19.64 4.80 12.77
CA LEU A 25 18.80 3.76 13.39
C LEU A 25 19.01 2.39 12.73
N LEU A 26 19.06 2.34 11.40
CA LEU A 26 19.32 1.10 10.65
C LEU A 26 20.72 0.55 10.90
N ALA A 27 21.73 1.40 11.08
CA ALA A 27 23.08 0.94 11.40
C ALA A 27 23.10 0.20 12.74
N THR A 28 22.43 0.75 13.77
CA THR A 28 22.29 0.10 15.08
C THR A 28 21.57 -1.25 14.97
N LEU A 29 20.43 -1.29 14.25
CA LEU A 29 19.65 -2.52 14.08
C LEU A 29 20.42 -3.58 13.28
N ASN A 30 21.07 -3.19 12.18
CA ASN A 30 21.85 -4.12 11.37
C ASN A 30 23.06 -4.66 12.13
N ALA A 31 23.74 -3.85 12.95
CA ALA A 31 24.85 -4.31 13.77
C ALA A 31 24.41 -5.35 14.83
N HIS A 32 23.23 -5.16 15.42
CA HIS A 32 22.69 -6.08 16.44
C HIS A 32 22.19 -7.39 15.82
N PHE A 33 21.40 -7.33 14.75
CA PHE A 33 20.71 -8.51 14.21
C PHE A 33 21.42 -9.23 13.06
N VAL A 34 22.65 -8.83 12.70
CA VAL A 34 23.42 -9.53 11.65
C VAL A 34 23.61 -11.02 11.96
N GLY A 35 23.79 -11.38 13.23
CA GLY A 35 23.93 -12.77 13.67
C GLY A 35 22.62 -13.58 13.62
N ASP A 36 21.48 -12.90 13.67
CA ASP A 36 20.14 -13.49 13.57
C ASP A 36 19.67 -13.65 12.10
N GLY A 37 20.45 -13.14 11.14
CA GLY A 37 20.13 -13.20 9.72
C GLY A 37 19.06 -12.20 9.29
N LEU A 38 18.90 -11.08 10.02
CA LEU A 38 18.04 -9.96 9.62
C LEU A 38 18.89 -8.85 9.04
N ARG A 39 18.41 -8.26 7.94
CA ARG A 39 19.01 -7.10 7.31
C ARG A 39 17.94 -6.04 7.04
N PHE A 40 18.13 -4.86 7.61
CA PHE A 40 17.21 -3.73 7.51
C PHE A 40 17.64 -2.80 6.38
N HIS A 41 16.68 -2.44 5.54
CA HIS A 41 16.82 -1.54 4.41
C HIS A 41 15.77 -0.44 4.49
N ALA A 42 16.09 0.77 4.02
CA ALA A 42 15.14 1.88 3.94
C ALA A 42 15.22 2.52 2.56
N PRO A 43 14.46 2.03 1.56
CA PRO A 43 14.38 2.66 0.24
C PRO A 43 13.91 4.12 0.33
N GLN A 44 13.07 4.44 1.32
CA GLN A 44 12.67 5.78 1.69
C GLN A 44 12.67 5.92 3.22
N PRO A 45 12.89 7.12 3.77
CA PRO A 45 12.71 7.35 5.20
C PRO A 45 11.28 6.97 5.63
N GLY A 46 11.15 6.31 6.79
CA GLY A 46 9.86 5.80 7.30
C GLY A 46 9.34 4.50 6.68
N ASN A 47 9.88 4.06 5.52
CA ASN A 47 9.50 2.81 4.86
C ASN A 47 10.63 1.79 4.95
N TRP A 48 10.63 1.00 6.02
CA TRP A 48 11.67 0.02 6.28
C TRP A 48 11.28 -1.37 5.78
N LEU A 49 12.23 -2.07 5.17
CA LEU A 49 12.13 -3.45 4.74
C LEU A 49 13.11 -4.30 5.53
N VAL A 50 12.70 -5.52 5.89
CA VAL A 50 13.58 -6.49 6.55
C VAL A 50 13.75 -7.69 5.64
N GLN A 51 14.98 -7.92 5.19
CA GLN A 51 15.39 -9.15 4.54
C GLN A 51 15.78 -10.19 5.59
N ILE A 52 15.41 -11.44 5.33
CA ILE A 52 15.64 -12.57 6.24
C ILE A 52 16.22 -13.72 5.44
N ASP A 53 17.22 -14.39 6.00
CA ASP A 53 17.94 -15.45 5.28
C ASP A 53 17.10 -16.74 5.08
N LYS A 54 16.10 -16.98 5.95
CA LYS A 54 15.26 -18.17 5.91
C LYS A 54 13.77 -17.80 5.86
N PRO A 55 12.95 -18.47 5.04
CA PRO A 55 11.50 -18.30 5.07
C PRO A 55 10.94 -18.48 6.49
N GLN A 56 9.97 -17.64 6.85
CA GLN A 56 9.37 -17.59 8.18
C GLN A 56 7.89 -17.95 8.08
N GLN A 57 7.42 -18.81 8.97
CA GLN A 57 5.99 -19.12 9.12
C GLN A 57 5.41 -18.22 10.21
N ILE A 58 5.04 -17.02 9.79
CA ILE A 58 4.43 -16.00 10.65
C ILE A 58 3.17 -15.43 10.01
N GLU A 59 2.23 -15.08 10.87
CA GLU A 59 1.10 -14.23 10.52
C GLU A 59 1.34 -12.87 11.17
N THR A 60 1.24 -11.81 10.38
CA THR A 60 1.46 -10.42 10.81
C THR A 60 0.35 -9.53 10.27
N PHE A 61 0.22 -8.33 10.84
CA PHE A 61 -0.90 -7.43 10.54
C PHE A 61 -0.38 -6.05 10.12
N PRO A 62 -0.85 -5.49 8.99
CA PRO A 62 -0.44 -4.16 8.56
C PRO A 62 -0.71 -3.09 9.61
N THR A 63 0.16 -2.08 9.71
CA THR A 63 0.05 -1.00 10.71
C THR A 63 -1.33 -0.34 10.68
N GLY A 64 -1.90 -0.12 9.50
CA GLY A 64 -3.24 0.46 9.35
C GLY A 64 -4.36 -0.32 10.03
N VAL A 65 -4.22 -1.64 10.19
CA VAL A 65 -5.20 -2.50 10.88
C VAL A 65 -4.98 -2.50 12.39
N ALA A 66 -3.73 -2.40 12.85
CA ALA A 66 -3.39 -2.42 14.27
C ALA A 66 -3.55 -1.04 14.95
N LEU A 67 -3.43 0.07 14.20
CA LEU A 67 -3.58 1.44 14.72
C LEU A 67 -4.92 1.64 15.42
N GLY A 68 -4.88 2.22 16.62
CA GLY A 68 -6.07 2.49 17.42
C GLY A 68 -6.69 1.26 18.10
N HIS A 69 -6.21 0.05 17.84
CA HIS A 69 -6.65 -1.18 18.51
C HIS A 69 -5.68 -1.65 19.60
N VAL A 70 -6.07 -2.69 20.35
CA VAL A 70 -5.23 -3.27 21.41
C VAL A 70 -4.10 -4.09 20.78
N LEU A 71 -2.85 -3.73 21.08
CA LEU A 71 -1.66 -4.30 20.43
C LEU A 71 -1.58 -5.83 20.52
N LEU A 72 -1.97 -6.39 21.67
CA LEU A 72 -1.94 -7.84 21.96
C LEU A 72 -2.67 -8.67 20.90
N GLU A 73 -3.72 -8.11 20.29
CA GLU A 73 -4.50 -8.79 19.25
C GLU A 73 -3.75 -8.86 17.92
N PHE A 74 -2.76 -8.00 17.68
CA PHE A 74 -2.06 -7.86 16.40
C PHE A 74 -0.60 -8.27 16.46
N LEU A 75 -0.13 -8.83 17.59
CA LEU A 75 1.23 -9.35 17.69
C LEU A 75 1.45 -10.52 16.72
N PRO A 76 2.69 -10.72 16.21
CA PRO A 76 3.01 -11.83 15.32
C PRO A 76 2.57 -13.19 15.88
N ARG A 77 1.94 -14.00 15.03
CA ARG A 77 1.45 -15.36 15.35
C ARG A 77 2.09 -16.40 14.45
N GLY A 78 1.73 -17.67 14.64
CA GLY A 78 2.27 -18.81 13.90
C GLY A 78 3.50 -19.44 14.56
N PRO A 79 4.07 -20.49 13.94
CA PRO A 79 5.20 -21.26 14.48
C PRO A 79 6.42 -20.39 14.87
N ASP A 80 6.74 -19.38 14.06
CA ASP A 80 7.87 -18.49 14.32
C ASP A 80 7.50 -17.23 15.13
N GLY A 81 6.22 -17.05 15.48
CA GLY A 81 5.73 -15.79 16.08
C GLY A 81 6.37 -15.44 17.42
N ALA A 82 6.76 -16.42 18.23
CA ALA A 82 7.46 -16.17 19.50
C ALA A 82 8.86 -15.56 19.30
N ARG A 83 9.59 -16.01 18.28
CA ARG A 83 10.90 -15.45 17.93
C ARG A 83 10.76 -14.00 17.46
N TRP A 84 9.74 -13.72 16.65
CA TRP A 84 9.48 -12.38 16.16
C TRP A 84 9.04 -11.39 17.23
N ARG A 85 8.21 -11.81 18.19
CA ARG A 85 7.89 -10.96 19.35
C ARG A 85 9.14 -10.65 20.18
N ARG A 86 10.07 -11.60 20.32
CA ARG A 86 11.35 -11.35 20.99
C ARG A 86 12.16 -10.28 20.24
N TRP A 87 12.32 -10.45 18.93
CA TRP A 87 13.04 -9.47 18.11
C TRP A 87 12.38 -8.08 18.14
N GLN A 88 11.04 -7.97 18.08
CA GLN A 88 10.37 -6.67 18.22
C GLN A 88 10.66 -6.00 19.57
N ASN A 89 10.65 -6.76 20.66
CA ASN A 89 11.00 -6.23 21.98
C ASN A 89 12.47 -5.78 22.03
N GLU A 90 13.39 -6.55 21.45
CA GLU A 90 14.80 -6.16 21.36
C GLU A 90 15.00 -4.88 20.53
N MET A 91 14.30 -4.75 19.41
CA MET A 91 14.30 -3.52 18.60
C MET A 91 13.81 -2.33 19.43
N GLN A 92 12.69 -2.46 20.13
CA GLN A 92 12.19 -1.41 21.02
C GLN A 92 13.23 -1.01 22.06
N MET A 93 13.89 -1.97 22.71
CA MET A 93 14.93 -1.70 23.70
C MET A 93 16.12 -0.94 23.11
N LEU A 94 16.58 -1.32 21.91
CA LEU A 94 17.68 -0.64 21.22
C LEU A 94 17.33 0.80 20.82
N LEU A 95 16.09 1.01 20.39
CA LEU A 95 15.64 2.30 19.90
C LEU A 95 15.30 3.27 21.03
N PHE A 96 14.78 2.77 22.15
CA PHE A 96 14.31 3.60 23.27
C PHE A 96 15.29 4.71 23.69
N ASP A 97 16.58 4.37 23.82
CA ASP A 97 17.62 5.32 24.26
C ASP A 97 18.61 5.72 23.14
N HIS A 98 18.19 5.55 21.88
CA HIS A 98 19.03 5.85 20.73
C HIS A 98 19.33 7.36 20.63
N PRO A 99 20.56 7.80 20.26
CA PRO A 99 20.91 9.22 20.17
C PRO A 99 19.96 10.05 19.28
N VAL A 100 19.47 9.47 18.19
CA VAL A 100 18.45 10.08 17.32
C VAL A 100 17.18 10.44 18.11
N ASN A 101 16.70 9.56 18.98
CA ASN A 101 15.50 9.84 19.76
C ASN A 101 15.72 10.95 20.79
N ARG A 102 16.92 11.04 21.39
CA ARG A 102 17.27 12.15 22.29
C ARG A 102 17.29 13.49 21.55
N GLU A 103 17.83 13.51 20.33
CA GLU A 103 17.84 14.72 19.48
C GLU A 103 16.42 15.12 19.07
N ARG A 104 15.62 14.15 18.61
CA ARG A 104 14.21 14.37 18.26
C ARG A 104 13.39 14.88 19.44
N GLU A 105 13.54 14.28 20.61
CA GLU A 105 12.89 14.73 21.84
C GLU A 105 13.28 16.17 22.21
N SER A 106 14.57 16.52 22.12
CA SER A 106 15.05 17.88 22.36
C SER A 106 14.45 18.92 21.40
N SER A 107 14.11 18.46 20.19
CA SER A 107 13.45 19.25 19.14
C SER A 107 11.93 19.12 19.14
N ARG A 108 11.34 18.45 20.15
CA ARG A 108 9.89 18.19 20.29
C ARG A 108 9.27 17.45 19.09
N LEU A 109 10.07 16.63 18.43
CA LEU A 109 9.62 15.75 17.35
C LEU A 109 9.22 14.37 17.92
N PRO A 110 8.28 13.65 17.29
CA PRO A 110 7.92 12.30 17.69
C PRO A 110 9.13 11.36 17.65
N ILE A 111 9.38 10.62 18.73
CA ILE A 111 10.46 9.64 18.79
C ILE A 111 10.10 8.34 18.07
N VAL A 112 11.11 7.59 17.64
CA VAL A 112 10.98 6.25 17.05
C VAL A 112 11.23 5.21 18.14
N ASP A 113 10.20 4.85 18.91
CA ASP A 113 10.35 3.95 20.07
C ASP A 113 10.16 2.45 19.75
N SER A 114 9.65 2.14 18.55
CA SER A 114 9.26 0.78 18.18
C SER A 114 9.28 0.59 16.66
N VAL A 115 9.44 -0.67 16.24
CA VAL A 115 9.35 -1.08 14.83
C VAL A 115 8.19 -2.05 14.68
N TRP A 116 7.18 -1.66 13.90
CA TRP A 116 6.05 -2.53 13.58
C TRP A 116 6.32 -3.32 12.31
N LEU A 117 6.64 -4.61 12.47
CA LEU A 117 6.93 -5.50 11.34
C LEU A 117 5.67 -6.20 10.88
N TRP A 118 5.38 -6.08 9.59
CA TRP A 118 4.21 -6.69 8.96
C TRP A 118 4.49 -7.11 7.52
N GLY A 119 3.58 -7.92 6.97
CA GLY A 119 3.77 -8.59 5.69
C GLY A 119 4.66 -9.82 5.85
N GLY A 120 5.54 -10.00 4.87
CA GLY A 120 6.35 -11.19 4.73
C GLY A 120 6.02 -11.93 3.43
N GLY A 121 6.99 -12.70 2.97
CA GLY A 121 6.90 -13.41 1.72
C GLY A 121 8.27 -13.86 1.26
N VAL A 122 8.27 -14.74 0.27
CA VAL A 122 9.48 -15.11 -0.45
C VAL A 122 9.38 -14.45 -1.81
N PHE A 123 10.42 -13.73 -2.22
CA PHE A 123 10.49 -13.24 -3.59
C PHE A 123 10.70 -14.44 -4.52
N GLU A 124 9.66 -14.79 -5.25
CA GLU A 124 9.74 -15.70 -6.39
C GLU A 124 9.64 -14.88 -7.67
N ALA A 125 10.62 -15.02 -8.56
CA ALA A 125 10.53 -14.38 -9.86
C ALA A 125 9.23 -14.84 -10.57
N PRO A 126 8.52 -13.94 -11.29
CA PRO A 126 7.30 -14.30 -11.99
C PRO A 126 7.53 -15.50 -12.90
N ARG A 127 6.76 -16.58 -12.71
CA ARG A 127 6.87 -17.80 -13.54
C ARG A 127 6.34 -17.58 -14.96
N GLN A 128 5.60 -16.50 -15.19
CA GLN A 128 5.01 -16.14 -16.48
C GLN A 128 5.30 -14.67 -16.79
N VAL A 129 5.60 -14.40 -18.06
CA VAL A 129 5.71 -13.04 -18.57
C VAL A 129 4.32 -12.41 -18.53
N PRO A 130 4.13 -11.24 -17.88
CA PRO A 130 2.83 -10.57 -17.88
C PRO A 130 2.35 -10.29 -19.31
N SER A 131 1.04 -10.44 -19.53
CA SER A 131 0.39 -9.95 -20.76
C SER A 131 0.58 -8.44 -20.89
N THR A 132 0.46 -7.73 -19.77
CA THR A 132 0.74 -6.31 -19.64
C THR A 132 2.22 -5.99 -19.93
N LYS A 133 2.45 -5.03 -20.82
CA LYS A 133 3.79 -4.59 -21.21
C LYS A 133 4.18 -3.25 -20.61
N LYS A 134 3.19 -2.44 -20.21
CA LYS A 134 3.42 -1.08 -19.72
C LYS A 134 2.65 -0.83 -18.42
N ILE A 135 3.26 -0.09 -17.50
CA ILE A 135 2.59 0.41 -16.31
C ILE A 135 2.78 1.92 -16.18
N TYR A 136 1.69 2.61 -15.83
CA TYR A 136 1.70 4.02 -15.44
C TYR A 136 1.42 4.11 -13.95
N THR A 137 2.35 4.68 -13.20
CA THR A 137 2.22 4.86 -11.75
C THR A 137 3.22 5.88 -11.27
N ASP A 138 2.95 6.52 -10.13
CA ASP A 138 3.95 7.32 -9.41
C ASP A 138 4.46 6.64 -8.14
N VAL A 139 4.00 5.43 -7.86
CA VAL A 139 4.40 4.68 -6.66
C VAL A 139 5.71 3.96 -6.87
N GLN A 140 6.73 4.37 -6.11
CA GLN A 140 8.10 3.89 -6.28
C GLN A 140 8.24 2.36 -6.21
N TRP A 141 7.66 1.70 -5.20
CA TRP A 141 7.79 0.25 -5.06
C TRP A 141 7.09 -0.53 -6.19
N ILE A 142 5.99 0.01 -6.75
CA ILE A 142 5.33 -0.55 -7.93
C ILE A 142 6.24 -0.39 -9.16
N ARG A 143 6.88 0.77 -9.33
CA ARG A 143 7.86 1.00 -10.41
C ARG A 143 8.97 -0.04 -10.38
N GLU A 144 9.55 -0.30 -9.20
CA GLU A 144 10.61 -1.28 -9.01
C GLU A 144 10.14 -2.71 -9.31
N LEU A 145 8.97 -3.09 -8.78
CA LEU A 145 8.38 -4.41 -9.01
C LEU A 145 8.08 -4.65 -10.49
N ALA A 146 7.51 -3.65 -11.18
CA ALA A 146 7.21 -3.74 -12.60
C ALA A 146 8.48 -3.80 -13.46
N GLY A 147 9.52 -3.04 -13.08
CA GLY A 147 10.84 -3.13 -13.71
C GLY A 147 11.46 -4.52 -13.57
N ALA A 148 11.39 -5.12 -12.37
CA ALA A 148 11.84 -6.49 -12.13
C ALA A 148 11.03 -7.53 -12.92
N ALA A 149 9.76 -7.24 -13.22
CA ALA A 149 8.90 -8.07 -14.08
C ALA A 149 9.11 -7.83 -15.59
N GLY A 150 10.04 -6.95 -15.98
CA GLY A 150 10.34 -6.64 -17.38
C GLY A 150 9.31 -5.76 -18.08
N MET A 151 8.50 -5.01 -17.32
CA MET A 151 7.51 -4.08 -17.85
C MET A 151 8.14 -2.70 -18.09
N ALA A 152 7.64 -1.97 -19.09
CA ALA A 152 7.98 -0.57 -19.28
C ALA A 152 7.25 0.29 -18.24
N VAL A 153 8.01 1.02 -17.42
CA VAL A 153 7.50 1.86 -16.35
C VAL A 153 7.44 3.31 -16.83
N LEU A 154 6.27 3.93 -16.71
CA LEU A 154 5.99 5.28 -17.20
C LEU A 154 5.45 6.15 -16.05
N ALA A 155 5.68 7.46 -16.13
CA ALA A 155 5.12 8.42 -15.18
C ALA A 155 3.60 8.47 -15.33
N LEU A 156 2.88 8.59 -14.22
CA LEU A 156 1.43 8.69 -14.28
C LEU A 156 1.03 10.01 -14.97
N PRO A 157 0.14 9.98 -15.98
CA PRO A 157 -0.34 11.21 -16.58
C PRO A 157 -1.29 11.94 -15.63
N ASP A 158 -1.36 13.26 -15.74
CA ASP A 158 -2.29 14.08 -14.94
C ASP A 158 -3.76 13.71 -15.23
N ALA A 159 -4.06 13.25 -16.43
CA ALA A 159 -5.38 12.82 -16.85
C ALA A 159 -5.31 11.65 -17.83
N VAL A 160 -6.29 10.74 -17.72
CA VAL A 160 -6.37 9.56 -18.59
C VAL A 160 -6.54 9.92 -20.06
N ALA A 161 -7.05 11.11 -20.39
CA ALA A 161 -7.19 11.57 -21.77
C ALA A 161 -5.85 11.55 -22.52
N GLN A 162 -4.75 11.88 -21.85
CA GLN A 162 -3.40 11.84 -22.43
C GLN A 162 -2.98 10.41 -22.82
N LEU A 163 -3.45 9.40 -22.06
CA LEU A 163 -3.23 7.99 -22.37
C LEU A 163 -4.03 7.56 -23.61
N LEU A 164 -5.29 8.02 -23.69
CA LEU A 164 -6.21 7.67 -24.77
C LEU A 164 -5.80 8.28 -26.12
N GLU A 165 -5.15 9.44 -26.11
CA GLU A 165 -4.64 10.12 -27.31
C GLU A 165 -3.27 9.57 -27.78
N GLY A 166 -2.61 8.75 -26.96
CA GLY A 166 -1.29 8.18 -27.23
C GLY A 166 -1.28 6.95 -28.16
N PRO A 167 -0.13 6.25 -28.29
CA PRO A 167 0.09 5.14 -29.24
C PRO A 167 -0.65 3.82 -28.89
N GLY A 168 -1.87 3.91 -28.36
CA GLY A 168 -2.75 2.79 -28.02
C GLY A 168 -2.65 2.35 -26.56
N THR A 169 -3.79 1.85 -26.04
CA THR A 169 -4.00 1.42 -24.64
C THR A 169 -3.89 -0.08 -24.42
N ALA A 170 -3.50 -0.84 -25.46
CA ALA A 170 -3.30 -2.28 -25.36
C ALA A 170 -2.19 -2.61 -24.34
N ASP A 171 -2.37 -3.72 -23.62
CA ASP A 171 -1.40 -4.27 -22.67
C ASP A 171 -0.88 -3.26 -21.63
N THR A 172 -1.75 -2.33 -21.22
CA THR A 172 -1.42 -1.23 -20.32
C THR A 172 -2.12 -1.38 -18.97
N LEU A 173 -1.36 -1.23 -17.90
CA LEU A 173 -1.87 -1.13 -16.53
C LEU A 173 -1.66 0.29 -16.02
N VAL A 174 -2.65 0.81 -15.30
CA VAL A 174 -2.52 2.07 -14.56
C VAL A 174 -2.73 1.77 -13.09
N TYR A 175 -1.76 2.14 -12.26
CA TYR A 175 -1.87 2.04 -10.81
C TYR A 175 -1.98 3.44 -10.21
N LEU A 176 -3.16 3.72 -9.63
CA LEU A 176 -3.45 4.96 -8.93
C LEU A 176 -3.35 4.70 -7.42
N ASP A 177 -2.43 5.37 -6.76
CA ASP A 177 -2.40 5.41 -5.29
C ASP A 177 -3.38 6.46 -4.82
N THR A 178 -4.64 6.07 -4.70
CA THR A 178 -5.66 6.93 -4.14
C THR A 178 -5.67 6.72 -2.62
N PRO A 179 -5.29 7.72 -1.79
CA PRO A 179 -5.53 7.64 -0.36
C PRO A 179 -7.02 7.41 -0.11
N ALA A 180 -7.38 6.85 1.05
CA ALA A 180 -8.76 6.56 1.40
C ALA A 180 -9.67 7.76 1.10
N ILE A 181 -10.43 7.68 0.00
CA ILE A 181 -11.19 8.80 -0.54
C ILE A 181 -12.29 9.14 0.47
N SER A 182 -12.06 10.23 1.20
CA SER A 182 -12.89 10.60 2.34
C SER A 182 -13.75 11.84 2.05
N GLY A 183 -13.38 12.64 1.04
CA GLY A 183 -14.10 13.85 0.62
C GLY A 183 -14.82 13.70 -0.72
N SER A 184 -15.98 14.36 -0.83
CA SER A 184 -16.77 14.44 -2.08
C SER A 184 -16.01 15.12 -3.22
N GLU A 185 -15.16 16.10 -2.91
CA GLU A 185 -14.36 16.83 -3.89
C GLU A 185 -13.25 15.98 -4.52
N GLN A 186 -12.58 15.15 -3.71
CA GLN A 186 -11.56 14.22 -4.18
C GLN A 186 -12.19 13.17 -5.11
N LEU A 187 -13.36 12.65 -4.72
CA LEU A 187 -14.12 11.72 -5.55
C LEU A 187 -14.56 12.37 -6.88
N ALA A 188 -15.07 13.61 -6.83
CA ALA A 188 -15.49 14.36 -8.02
C ALA A 188 -14.30 14.66 -8.95
N THR A 189 -13.12 14.94 -8.39
CA THR A 189 -11.91 15.15 -9.17
C THR A 189 -11.47 13.87 -9.86
N LEU A 190 -11.46 12.75 -9.13
CA LEU A 190 -11.13 11.45 -9.70
C LEU A 190 -12.11 11.06 -10.82
N ASP A 191 -13.41 11.32 -10.66
CA ASP A 191 -14.40 11.11 -11.71
C ASP A 191 -14.11 11.90 -12.97
N ARG A 192 -13.91 13.20 -12.81
CA ARG A 192 -13.69 14.11 -13.93
C ARG A 192 -12.40 13.78 -14.69
N VAL A 193 -11.34 13.45 -13.96
CA VAL A 193 -9.99 13.26 -14.52
C VAL A 193 -9.79 11.86 -15.09
N TRP A 194 -10.38 10.84 -14.46
CA TRP A 194 -10.13 9.43 -14.80
C TRP A 194 -11.36 8.70 -15.32
N PHE A 195 -12.51 8.76 -14.63
CA PHE A 195 -13.64 7.90 -14.99
C PHE A 195 -14.47 8.42 -16.17
N GLN A 196 -14.84 9.70 -16.20
CA GLN A 196 -15.64 10.28 -17.28
C GLN A 196 -14.97 10.15 -18.66
N PRO A 197 -13.67 10.42 -18.84
CA PRO A 197 -13.03 10.27 -20.14
C PRO A 197 -12.98 8.81 -20.61
N LEU A 198 -12.78 7.86 -19.68
CA LEU A 198 -12.82 6.42 -19.97
C LEU A 198 -14.21 5.96 -20.43
N GLU A 199 -15.27 6.43 -19.76
CA GLU A 199 -16.65 6.15 -20.19
C GLU A 199 -16.96 6.70 -21.58
N ASN A 200 -16.49 7.91 -21.87
CA ASN A 200 -16.65 8.53 -23.18
C ASN A 200 -15.92 7.73 -24.27
N ALA A 201 -14.70 7.26 -23.99
CA ALA A 201 -13.93 6.42 -24.91
C ALA A 201 -14.62 5.05 -25.19
N LEU A 202 -15.19 4.41 -24.16
CA LEU A 202 -16.00 3.20 -24.32
C LEU A 202 -17.27 3.44 -25.17
N GLN A 203 -17.90 4.61 -25.02
CA GLN A 203 -19.09 4.97 -25.80
C GLN A 203 -18.77 5.28 -27.26
N ARG A 204 -17.63 5.95 -27.51
CA ARG A 204 -17.13 6.30 -28.85
C ARG A 204 -16.52 5.11 -29.60
N ARG A 205 -16.30 3.99 -28.90
CA ARG A 205 -15.61 2.76 -29.37
C ARG A 205 -14.11 2.94 -29.61
N ASP A 206 -13.52 3.94 -28.96
CA ASP A 206 -12.08 4.13 -28.92
C ASP A 206 -11.44 3.09 -27.97
N LEU A 207 -12.22 2.59 -27.00
CA LEU A 207 -11.89 1.45 -26.14
C LEU A 207 -12.94 0.34 -26.25
N ALA A 208 -12.50 -0.92 -26.22
CA ALA A 208 -13.39 -2.08 -26.23
C ALA A 208 -13.89 -2.45 -24.83
N ALA A 209 -12.99 -2.44 -23.84
CA ALA A 209 -13.24 -2.80 -22.46
C ALA A 209 -12.20 -2.16 -21.54
N ILE A 210 -12.52 -2.08 -20.25
CA ILE A 210 -11.64 -1.66 -19.16
C ILE A 210 -11.83 -2.63 -18.00
N ASP A 211 -10.73 -3.16 -17.49
CA ASP A 211 -10.71 -3.92 -16.24
C ASP A 211 -10.35 -2.97 -15.10
N LEU A 212 -11.29 -2.77 -14.17
CA LEU A 212 -11.12 -1.94 -12.99
C LEU A 212 -10.92 -2.85 -11.78
N VAL A 213 -9.75 -2.77 -11.16
CA VAL A 213 -9.44 -3.47 -9.91
C VAL A 213 -9.40 -2.47 -8.78
N LEU A 214 -10.19 -2.72 -7.74
CA LEU A 214 -10.24 -1.91 -6.53
C LEU A 214 -9.77 -2.74 -5.36
N THR A 215 -8.79 -2.24 -4.65
CA THR A 215 -8.24 -2.89 -3.46
C THR A 215 -8.59 -2.09 -2.22
N GLN A 216 -9.11 -2.77 -1.21
CA GLN A 216 -9.32 -2.21 0.13
C GLN A 216 -8.70 -3.12 1.18
N ARG A 217 -8.68 -2.68 2.45
CA ARG A 217 -8.04 -3.40 3.56
C ARG A 217 -8.54 -4.84 3.72
N SER A 218 -9.79 -5.13 3.38
CA SER A 218 -10.45 -6.43 3.57
C SER A 218 -10.58 -7.27 2.30
N GLY A 219 -10.15 -6.79 1.14
CA GLY A 219 -10.30 -7.56 -0.09
C GLY A 219 -10.07 -6.77 -1.37
N MET A 220 -10.23 -7.48 -2.48
CA MET A 220 -10.09 -6.96 -3.83
C MET A 220 -11.39 -7.20 -4.60
N MET A 221 -11.78 -6.21 -5.40
CA MET A 221 -12.93 -6.27 -6.29
C MET A 221 -12.47 -6.00 -7.71
N THR A 222 -13.07 -6.69 -8.67
CA THR A 222 -12.71 -6.55 -10.09
C THR A 222 -13.97 -6.39 -10.92
N PHE A 223 -14.00 -5.34 -11.74
CA PHE A 223 -15.10 -5.02 -12.64
C PHE A 223 -14.58 -4.96 -14.06
N VAL A 224 -15.31 -5.61 -14.97
CA VAL A 224 -15.04 -5.49 -16.40
C VAL A 224 -16.08 -4.55 -17.00
N ALA A 225 -15.68 -3.30 -17.23
CA ALA A 225 -16.51 -2.32 -17.89
C ALA A 225 -16.38 -2.47 -19.41
N ARG A 226 -17.47 -2.90 -20.05
CA ARG A 226 -17.63 -2.84 -21.51
C ARG A 226 -18.64 -1.77 -21.85
N ARG A 227 -18.79 -1.46 -23.14
CA ARG A 227 -19.90 -0.62 -23.61
C ARG A 227 -21.21 -1.10 -22.97
N ALA A 228 -21.91 -0.20 -22.28
CA ALA A 228 -23.23 -0.49 -21.78
C ALA A 228 -24.17 -0.80 -22.95
N ASN A 229 -24.75 -2.01 -22.97
CA ASN A 229 -25.96 -2.22 -23.78
C ASN A 229 -27.03 -1.26 -23.25
N LEU A 230 -27.71 -0.54 -24.15
CA LEU A 230 -28.72 0.48 -23.83
C LEU A 230 -29.79 -0.04 -22.85
N PHE A 231 -30.04 -1.35 -22.81
CA PHE A 231 -30.95 -2.02 -21.85
C PHE A 231 -30.47 -2.03 -20.39
N GLY A 232 -29.16 -2.04 -20.11
CA GLY A 232 -28.64 -1.91 -18.74
C GLY A 232 -28.87 -0.52 -18.15
N ARG A 233 -28.95 0.51 -19.01
CA ARG A 233 -29.28 1.90 -18.62
C ARG A 233 -30.77 2.07 -18.32
N TRP A 234 -31.64 1.25 -18.92
CA TRP A 234 -33.10 1.32 -18.71
C TRP A 234 -33.53 0.82 -17.32
N ARG A 235 -32.73 -0.04 -16.66
CA ARG A 235 -33.02 -0.56 -15.32
C ARG A 235 -32.64 0.39 -14.18
N TYR A 236 -31.80 1.39 -14.46
CA TYR A 236 -31.45 2.49 -13.54
C TYR A 236 -32.12 3.79 -14.03
N ARG A 237 -33.45 3.83 -13.90
CA ARG A 237 -34.28 5.00 -14.20
C ARG A 237 -33.89 6.13 -13.23
N TRP A 238 -33.22 7.17 -13.77
CA TRP A 238 -32.96 8.51 -13.19
C TRP A 238 -31.60 8.81 -12.51
N SER A 239 -30.49 8.20 -12.95
CA SER A 239 -29.15 8.81 -12.82
C SER A 239 -28.18 8.19 -13.83
N LYS A 240 -27.30 9.00 -14.44
CA LYS A 240 -26.21 8.48 -15.29
C LYS A 240 -25.37 7.53 -14.43
N PRO A 241 -25.23 6.23 -14.77
CA PRO A 241 -24.35 5.37 -14.00
C PRO A 241 -22.92 5.74 -14.37
N SER A 242 -22.29 6.59 -13.56
CA SER A 242 -20.84 6.78 -13.60
C SER A 242 -20.16 5.57 -12.96
N LEU A 243 -18.93 5.26 -13.34
CA LEU A 243 -18.09 4.26 -12.68
C LEU A 243 -17.98 4.56 -11.18
N LEU A 244 -18.05 5.84 -10.79
CA LEU A 244 -18.21 6.25 -9.39
C LEU A 244 -19.46 5.68 -8.70
N ASN A 245 -20.60 5.56 -9.37
CA ASN A 245 -21.81 5.01 -8.74
C ASN A 245 -21.67 3.52 -8.46
N LEU A 246 -20.85 2.78 -9.24
CA LEU A 246 -20.48 1.40 -8.89
C LEU A 246 -19.59 1.37 -7.64
N LEU A 247 -18.70 2.35 -7.45
CA LEU A 247 -17.93 2.51 -6.21
C LEU A 247 -18.81 2.87 -5.00
N ALA A 248 -19.87 3.66 -5.22
CA ALA A 248 -20.72 4.19 -4.15
C ALA A 248 -21.84 3.24 -3.71
N ILE A 249 -22.44 2.49 -4.63
CA ILE A 249 -23.55 1.56 -4.32
C ILE A 249 -23.10 0.41 -3.43
N GLU A 250 -21.84 -0.02 -3.52
CA GLU A 250 -21.33 -1.13 -2.70
C GLU A 250 -20.70 -0.68 -1.38
N ARG A 251 -20.37 0.60 -1.23
CA ARG A 251 -20.00 1.19 0.07
C ARG A 251 -21.14 1.13 1.10
N GLN A 252 -22.38 0.91 0.66
CA GLN A 252 -23.57 0.74 1.51
C GLN A 252 -24.00 -0.72 1.70
N ALA A 253 -23.39 -1.67 0.99
CA ALA A 253 -23.72 -3.10 1.07
C ALA A 253 -22.73 -3.92 1.93
N MET A 254 -21.73 -3.26 2.54
CA MET A 254 -20.77 -3.82 3.50
C MET A 254 -20.89 -3.16 4.87
#